data_AF-A0A0S8BQQ1-F1
#
_entry.id   AF-A0A0S8BQQ1-F1
#
_cell.length_a   1.000
_cell.length_b   1.000
_cell.length_c   1.000
_cell.angle_alpha   90.00
_cell.angle_beta   90.00
_cell.angle_gamma   90.00
#
_symmetry.space_group_name_H-M   'P 1'
#
loop_
_entity.id
_entity.type
_entity.pdbx_description
1 polymer ?
#
loop_
_entity_poly.entity_id
_entity_poly.type
_entity_poly.pdbx_seq_one_letter_code
_entity_poly.pdbx_strand_id
1 'polypeptide(L)'
;MDPATISLIFGGAKMAYEAIKSGIKVGKELQGMASDVAKLYGSVAKLTQLSAKPPKPKLFSGVSVEEMAMDIVVKRKQAEAWYHEVKNAFVAEYGLRGWEEVQREIVHIQKQQKAAQAAAQKEHEESMHQLKVLGMAGLLVVMLVIGMIVTISLSIK
;
A
#
# COMPACT_ATOMS: atom_id res chain seq x y z
N MET A 1 -12.21 -2.94 3.73
CA MET A 1 -11.71 -1.57 3.55
C MET A 1 -12.89 -0.63 3.65
N ASP A 2 -12.74 0.46 4.36
CA ASP A 2 -13.75 1.52 4.52
C ASP A 2 -13.78 2.45 3.29
N PRO A 3 -14.93 3.12 3.03
CA PRO A 3 -15.06 4.10 1.95
C PRO A 3 -13.98 5.19 1.96
N ALA A 4 -13.48 5.56 3.15
CA ALA A 4 -12.46 6.60 3.29
C ALA A 4 -11.12 6.20 2.65
N THR A 5 -10.72 4.93 2.76
CA THR A 5 -9.51 4.42 2.10
C THR A 5 -9.59 4.54 0.57
N ILE A 6 -10.76 4.27 -0.01
CA ILE A 6 -10.99 4.35 -1.46
C ILE A 6 -10.87 5.80 -1.93
N SER A 7 -11.49 6.70 -1.18
CA SER A 7 -11.40 8.14 -1.43
C SER A 7 -9.99 8.69 -1.22
N LEU A 8 -9.20 8.15 -0.29
CA LEU A 8 -7.79 8.52 -0.09
C LEU A 8 -6.94 8.13 -1.32
N ILE A 9 -7.10 6.89 -1.82
CA ILE A 9 -6.37 6.42 -3.01
C ILE A 9 -6.73 7.30 -4.23
N PHE A 10 -8.03 7.56 -4.40
CA PHE A 10 -8.52 8.43 -5.47
C PHE A 10 -8.01 9.87 -5.35
N GLY A 11 -8.04 10.46 -4.15
CA GLY A 11 -7.48 11.78 -3.87
C GLY A 11 -5.98 11.85 -4.16
N GLY A 12 -5.24 10.81 -3.79
CA GLY A 12 -3.82 10.66 -4.13
C GLY A 12 -3.57 10.62 -5.64
N ALA A 13 -4.42 9.88 -6.38
CA ALA A 13 -4.37 9.87 -7.85
C ALA A 13 -4.60 11.29 -8.42
N LYS A 14 -5.62 12.00 -7.94
CA LYS A 14 -5.93 13.37 -8.37
C LYS A 14 -4.74 14.32 -8.14
N MET A 15 -4.16 14.29 -6.94
CA MET A 15 -3.00 15.14 -6.62
C MET A 15 -1.81 14.85 -7.53
N ALA A 16 -1.49 13.58 -7.76
CA ALA A 16 -0.41 13.19 -8.65
C ALA A 16 -0.68 13.65 -10.10
N TYR A 17 -1.92 13.50 -10.58
CA TYR A 17 -2.34 13.98 -11.89
C TYR A 17 -2.14 15.51 -12.04
N GLU A 18 -2.61 16.30 -11.09
CA GLU A 18 -2.45 17.77 -11.12
C GLU A 18 -0.98 18.18 -11.04
N ALA A 19 -0.17 17.49 -10.22
CA ALA A 19 1.26 17.73 -10.10
C ALA A 19 1.99 17.46 -11.43
N ILE A 20 1.67 16.36 -12.13
CA ILE A 20 2.25 16.03 -13.43
C ILE A 20 1.82 17.07 -14.48
N LYS A 21 0.53 17.41 -14.53
CA LYS A 21 0.00 18.41 -15.47
C LYS A 21 0.66 19.77 -15.27
N SER A 22 0.87 20.17 -14.03
CA SER A 22 1.62 21.39 -13.70
C SER A 22 3.09 21.26 -14.08
N GLY A 23 3.72 20.11 -13.79
CA GLY A 23 5.11 19.82 -14.13
C GLY A 23 5.41 19.92 -15.62
N ILE A 24 4.55 19.33 -16.47
CA ILE A 24 4.67 19.41 -17.93
C ILE A 24 4.58 20.87 -18.39
N LYS A 25 3.61 21.65 -17.87
CA LYS A 25 3.43 23.06 -18.24
C LYS A 25 4.64 23.94 -17.93
N VAL A 26 5.36 23.64 -16.85
CA VAL A 26 6.54 24.41 -16.44
C VAL A 26 7.85 23.81 -16.96
N GLY A 27 7.79 22.74 -17.77
CA GLY A 27 8.96 22.06 -18.31
C GLY A 27 9.80 21.34 -17.26
N LYS A 28 9.19 20.79 -16.19
CA LYS A 28 9.92 20.01 -15.18
C LYS A 28 10.59 18.80 -15.80
N GLU A 29 11.81 18.51 -15.34
CA GLU A 29 12.55 17.34 -15.78
C GLU A 29 11.84 16.02 -15.44
N LEU A 30 12.05 15.06 -16.32
CA LEU A 30 11.41 13.75 -16.29
C LEU A 30 11.58 13.02 -14.97
N GLN A 31 12.80 13.03 -14.44
CA GLN A 31 13.14 12.37 -13.18
C GLN A 31 12.30 12.92 -12.02
N GLY A 32 11.98 14.22 -12.04
CA GLY A 32 11.14 14.87 -11.03
C GLY A 32 9.67 14.46 -11.09
N MET A 33 9.18 14.09 -12.28
CA MET A 33 7.79 13.67 -12.48
C MET A 33 7.59 12.15 -12.37
N ALA A 34 8.66 11.35 -12.53
CA ALA A 34 8.60 9.89 -12.48
C ALA A 34 7.92 9.36 -11.19
N SER A 35 8.21 10.01 -10.04
CA SER A 35 7.58 9.67 -8.76
C SER A 35 6.07 9.89 -8.76
N ASP A 36 5.60 11.00 -9.31
CA ASP A 36 4.17 11.31 -9.37
C ASP A 36 3.45 10.44 -10.41
N VAL A 37 4.10 10.13 -11.55
CA VAL A 37 3.58 9.13 -12.51
C VAL A 37 3.46 7.76 -11.85
N ALA A 38 4.45 7.33 -11.07
CA ALA A 38 4.41 6.06 -10.34
C ALA A 38 3.27 6.03 -9.31
N LYS A 39 3.03 7.13 -8.58
CA LYS A 39 1.89 7.26 -7.65
C LYS A 39 0.56 7.19 -8.37
N LEU A 40 0.39 7.93 -9.47
CA LEU A 40 -0.84 7.91 -10.28
C LEU A 40 -1.13 6.50 -10.78
N TYR A 41 -0.13 5.85 -11.40
CA TYR A 41 -0.23 4.48 -11.90
C TYR A 41 -0.56 3.49 -10.77
N GLY A 42 0.13 3.59 -9.63
CA GLY A 42 -0.12 2.76 -8.46
C GLY A 42 -1.54 2.92 -7.90
N SER A 43 -2.08 4.13 -7.87
CA SER A 43 -3.46 4.38 -7.44
C SER A 43 -4.48 3.81 -8.41
N VAL A 44 -4.25 3.92 -9.72
CA VAL A 44 -5.10 3.29 -10.76
C VAL A 44 -5.09 1.77 -10.59
N ALA A 45 -3.92 1.16 -10.40
CA ALA A 45 -3.81 -0.29 -10.17
C ALA A 45 -4.56 -0.74 -8.91
N LYS A 46 -4.45 0.01 -7.80
CA LYS A 46 -5.20 -0.26 -6.57
C LYS A 46 -6.71 -0.12 -6.76
N LEU A 47 -7.18 0.94 -7.42
CA LEU A 47 -8.61 1.12 -7.73
C LEU A 47 -9.13 0.02 -8.66
N THR A 48 -8.31 -0.44 -9.61
CA THR A 48 -8.63 -1.57 -10.48
C THR A 48 -8.79 -2.86 -9.70
N GLN A 49 -7.85 -3.16 -8.79
CA GLN A 49 -7.93 -4.32 -7.91
C GLN A 49 -9.17 -4.26 -7.01
N LEU A 50 -9.48 -3.09 -6.44
CA LEU A 50 -10.67 -2.87 -5.62
C LEU A 50 -11.96 -3.00 -6.42
N SER A 51 -11.98 -2.52 -7.67
CA SER A 51 -13.14 -2.64 -8.55
C SER A 51 -13.42 -4.10 -8.94
N ALA A 52 -12.37 -4.91 -9.09
CA ALA A 52 -12.52 -6.33 -9.44
C ALA A 52 -12.98 -7.19 -8.24
N LYS A 53 -12.58 -6.80 -7.03
CA LYS A 53 -12.97 -7.46 -5.78
C LYS A 53 -13.39 -6.40 -4.76
N PRO A 54 -14.62 -5.85 -4.89
CA PRO A 54 -15.08 -4.80 -4.00
C PRO A 54 -15.11 -5.30 -2.54
N PRO A 55 -14.60 -4.52 -1.59
CA PRO A 55 -14.59 -4.92 -0.19
C PRO A 55 -16.03 -4.95 0.34
N LYS A 56 -16.31 -5.90 1.24
CA LYS A 56 -17.59 -5.88 1.97
C LYS A 56 -17.65 -4.63 2.86
N PRO A 57 -18.74 -3.84 2.83
CA PRO A 57 -18.93 -2.72 3.73
C PRO A 57 -18.85 -3.20 5.17
N LYS A 58 -18.15 -2.44 6.03
CA LYS A 58 -18.21 -2.67 7.48
C LYS A 58 -19.65 -2.38 7.93
N LEU A 59 -20.17 -3.17 8.88
CA LEU A 59 -21.55 -3.09 9.40
C LEU A 59 -22.00 -1.69 9.86
N PHE A 60 -21.07 -0.77 10.13
CA PHE A 60 -21.33 0.60 10.60
C PHE A 60 -21.11 1.69 9.53
N SER A 61 -20.93 1.34 8.25
CA SER A 61 -20.56 2.32 7.22
C SER A 61 -21.74 3.07 6.59
N GLY A 62 -22.99 2.66 6.82
CA GLY A 62 -24.20 3.34 6.30
C GLY A 62 -24.36 3.32 4.77
N VAL A 63 -23.39 2.79 4.02
CA VAL A 63 -23.37 2.72 2.55
C VAL A 63 -23.67 1.30 2.10
N SER A 64 -24.53 1.14 1.10
CA SER A 64 -24.86 -0.17 0.52
C SER A 64 -23.66 -0.78 -0.22
N VAL A 65 -23.65 -2.11 -0.35
CA VAL A 65 -22.58 -2.83 -1.07
C VAL A 65 -22.55 -2.39 -2.53
N GLU A 66 -23.74 -2.22 -3.12
CA GLU A 66 -23.99 -1.84 -4.49
C GLU A 66 -23.51 -0.40 -4.77
N GLU A 67 -23.82 0.54 -3.88
CA GLU A 67 -23.38 1.93 -4.00
C GLU A 67 -21.85 2.04 -3.89
N MET A 68 -21.23 1.30 -2.97
CA MET A 68 -19.78 1.26 -2.86
C MET A 68 -19.12 0.67 -4.11
N ALA A 69 -19.64 -0.43 -4.65
CA ALA A 69 -19.12 -1.03 -5.87
C ALA A 69 -19.23 -0.05 -7.05
N MET A 70 -20.34 0.66 -7.17
CA MET A 70 -20.55 1.66 -8.20
C MET A 70 -19.58 2.85 -8.06
N ASP A 71 -19.42 3.39 -6.85
CA ASP A 71 -18.48 4.47 -6.55
C ASP A 71 -17.03 4.09 -6.91
N ILE A 72 -16.60 2.86 -6.58
CA ILE A 72 -15.26 2.36 -6.95
C ILE A 72 -15.10 2.32 -8.47
N VAL A 73 -16.09 1.83 -9.20
CA VAL A 73 -16.04 1.74 -10.66
C VAL A 73 -15.94 3.13 -11.29
N VAL A 74 -16.70 4.11 -10.79
CA VAL A 74 -16.65 5.50 -11.27
C VAL A 74 -15.27 6.11 -11.00
N LYS A 75 -14.78 6.00 -9.75
CA LYS A 75 -13.45 6.49 -9.36
C LYS A 75 -12.33 5.84 -10.18
N ARG A 76 -12.42 4.53 -10.44
CA ARG A 76 -11.48 3.81 -11.30
C ARG A 76 -11.47 4.39 -12.71
N LYS A 77 -12.63 4.53 -13.35
CA LYS A 77 -12.73 5.08 -14.72
C LYS A 77 -12.16 6.49 -14.80
N GLN A 78 -12.41 7.32 -13.79
CA GLN A 78 -11.87 8.68 -13.75
C GLN A 78 -10.34 8.69 -13.57
N ALA A 79 -9.81 7.82 -12.71
CA ALA A 79 -8.37 7.68 -12.54
C ALA A 79 -7.68 7.11 -13.80
N GLU A 80 -8.32 6.19 -14.52
CA GLU A 80 -7.87 5.71 -15.83
C GLU A 80 -7.82 6.84 -16.86
N ALA A 81 -8.85 7.69 -16.90
CA ALA A 81 -8.87 8.86 -17.78
C ALA A 81 -7.70 9.82 -17.50
N TRP A 82 -7.40 10.09 -16.23
CA TRP A 82 -6.24 10.89 -15.83
C TRP A 82 -4.92 10.27 -16.28
N TYR A 83 -4.78 8.95 -16.15
CA TYR A 83 -3.59 8.25 -16.63
C TYR A 83 -3.43 8.35 -18.15
N HIS A 84 -4.51 8.20 -18.91
CA HIS A 84 -4.49 8.37 -20.36
C HIS A 84 -4.14 9.80 -20.78
N GLU A 85 -4.70 10.82 -20.11
CA GLU A 85 -4.36 12.22 -20.36
C GLU A 85 -2.89 12.50 -20.07
N VAL A 86 -2.38 12.02 -18.93
CA VAL A 86 -0.95 12.14 -18.58
C VAL A 86 -0.08 11.47 -19.62
N LYS A 87 -0.38 10.23 -20.02
CA LYS A 87 0.37 9.54 -21.06
C LYS A 87 0.38 10.34 -22.35
N ASN A 88 -0.76 10.86 -22.79
CA ASN A 88 -0.87 11.60 -24.04
C ASN A 88 -0.08 12.91 -23.97
N ALA A 89 -0.23 13.69 -22.89
CA ALA A 89 0.52 14.92 -22.67
C ALA A 89 2.03 14.66 -22.58
N PHE A 90 2.41 13.57 -21.91
CA PHE A 90 3.79 13.17 -21.75
C PHE A 90 4.42 12.77 -23.09
N VAL A 91 3.74 11.93 -23.87
CA VAL A 91 4.20 11.50 -25.19
C VAL A 91 4.28 12.68 -26.16
N ALA A 92 3.37 13.66 -26.05
CA ALA A 92 3.42 14.87 -26.86
C ALA A 92 4.69 15.70 -26.60
N GLU A 93 5.13 15.78 -25.35
CA GLU A 93 6.29 16.59 -24.95
C GLU A 93 7.63 15.85 -25.11
N TYR A 94 7.70 14.60 -24.65
CA TYR A 94 8.95 13.82 -24.53
C TYR A 94 9.05 12.65 -25.53
N GLY A 95 8.02 12.46 -26.35
CA GLY A 95 7.94 11.37 -27.30
C GLY A 95 7.63 10.00 -26.65
N LEU A 96 7.36 9.02 -27.51
CA LEU A 96 7.00 7.67 -27.08
C LEU A 96 8.16 6.95 -26.35
N ARG A 97 9.40 7.18 -26.79
CA ARG A 97 10.60 6.57 -26.18
C ARG A 97 10.80 7.01 -24.74
N GLY A 98 10.59 8.29 -24.44
CA GLY A 98 10.67 8.81 -23.07
C GLY A 98 9.60 8.19 -22.18
N TRP A 99 8.39 8.01 -22.70
CA TRP A 99 7.31 7.33 -21.96
C TRP A 99 7.65 5.87 -21.64
N GLU A 100 8.22 5.13 -22.59
CA GLU A 100 8.63 3.74 -22.37
C GLU A 100 9.70 3.61 -21.30
N GLU A 101 10.65 4.54 -21.26
CA GLU A 101 11.70 4.57 -20.24
C GLU A 101 11.12 4.78 -18.84
N VAL A 102 10.18 5.71 -18.70
CA VAL A 102 9.42 5.91 -17.45
C VAL A 102 8.68 4.64 -17.04
N GLN A 103 7.98 3.99 -17.99
CA GLN A 103 7.24 2.77 -17.70
C GLN A 103 8.18 1.65 -17.23
N ARG A 104 9.35 1.48 -17.88
CA ARG A 104 10.36 0.51 -17.45
C ARG A 104 10.82 0.77 -16.02
N GLU A 105 11.10 2.02 -15.69
CA GLU A 105 11.55 2.41 -14.35
C GLU A 105 10.46 2.18 -13.29
N ILE A 106 9.21 2.51 -13.59
CA ILE A 106 8.06 2.25 -12.69
C ILE A 106 7.93 0.75 -12.41
N VAL A 107 8.01 -0.10 -13.44
CA VAL A 107 7.94 -1.56 -13.27
C VAL A 107 9.12 -2.05 -12.43
N HIS A 108 10.31 -1.50 -12.64
CA HIS A 108 11.49 -1.81 -11.85
C HIS A 108 11.29 -1.48 -10.37
N ILE A 109 10.86 -0.26 -10.06
CA ILE A 109 10.57 0.20 -8.70
C ILE A 109 9.49 -0.67 -8.04
N GLN A 110 8.41 -1.01 -8.74
CA GLN A 110 7.37 -1.88 -8.18
C GLN A 110 7.90 -3.27 -7.83
N LYS A 111 8.76 -3.84 -8.69
CA LYS A 111 9.40 -5.13 -8.41
C LYS A 111 10.29 -5.04 -7.18
N GLN A 112 11.10 -3.99 -7.06
CA GLN A 112 11.95 -3.75 -5.90
C GLN A 112 11.13 -3.58 -4.62
N GLN A 113 10.07 -2.77 -4.64
CA GLN A 113 9.19 -2.57 -3.49
C GLN A 113 8.52 -3.86 -3.05
N LYS A 114 8.04 -4.68 -3.99
CA LYS A 114 7.44 -5.98 -3.68
C LYS A 114 8.47 -6.95 -3.08
N ALA A 115 9.69 -6.96 -3.62
CA ALA A 115 10.78 -7.77 -3.08
C ALA A 115 11.19 -7.33 -1.67
N ALA A 116 11.30 -6.01 -1.45
CA ALA A 116 11.61 -5.43 -0.14
C ALA A 116 10.50 -5.72 0.88
N GLN A 117 9.23 -5.60 0.50
CA GLN A 117 8.11 -5.98 1.36
C GLN A 117 8.12 -7.47 1.71
N ALA A 118 8.39 -8.35 0.74
CA ALA A 118 8.49 -9.78 0.98
C ALA A 118 9.68 -10.13 1.89
N ALA A 119 10.82 -9.44 1.73
CA ALA A 119 11.98 -9.59 2.62
C ALA A 119 11.66 -9.11 4.05
N ALA A 120 11.06 -7.92 4.19
CA ALA A 120 10.65 -7.38 5.49
C ALA A 120 9.61 -8.25 6.19
N GLN A 121 8.70 -8.89 5.43
CA GLN A 121 7.75 -9.87 5.98
C GLN A 121 8.46 -11.11 6.52
N LYS A 122 9.44 -11.65 5.79
CA LYS A 122 10.25 -12.77 6.27
C LYS A 122 11.04 -12.42 7.52
N GLU A 123 11.67 -11.25 7.57
CA GLU A 123 12.37 -10.78 8.78
C GLU A 123 11.41 -10.57 9.96
N HIS A 124 10.19 -10.09 9.72
CA HIS A 124 9.14 -10.01 10.75
C HIS A 124 8.68 -11.38 11.23
N GLU A 125 8.55 -12.36 10.34
CA GLU A 125 8.23 -13.74 10.71
C GLU A 125 9.34 -14.35 11.58
N GLU A 126 10.60 -14.19 11.18
CA GLU A 126 11.77 -14.70 11.92
C GLU A 126 11.92 -14.04 13.29
N SER A 127 11.77 -12.71 13.37
CA SER A 127 11.84 -11.98 14.64
C SER A 127 10.65 -12.25 15.55
N MET A 128 9.43 -12.44 15.01
CA MET A 128 8.27 -12.87 15.79
C MET A 128 8.43 -14.30 16.32
N HIS A 129 9.08 -15.20 15.57
CA HIS A 129 9.40 -16.53 16.07
C HIS A 129 10.39 -16.46 17.24
N GLN A 130 11.44 -15.65 17.14
CA GLN A 130 12.41 -15.48 18.22
C GLN A 130 11.80 -14.81 19.45
N LEU A 131 10.99 -13.75 19.27
CA LEU A 131 10.32 -13.07 20.39
C LEU A 131 9.28 -13.97 21.07
N LYS A 132 8.53 -14.78 20.31
CA LYS A 132 7.56 -15.74 20.88
C LYS A 132 8.26 -16.88 21.62
N VAL A 133 9.36 -17.41 21.09
CA VAL A 133 10.12 -18.48 21.74
C VAL A 133 10.81 -17.97 23.00
N LEU A 134 11.42 -16.78 22.96
CA LEU A 134 12.06 -16.16 24.13
C LEU A 134 11.04 -15.75 25.20
N GLY A 135 9.89 -15.22 24.78
CA GLY A 135 8.78 -14.89 25.69
C GLY A 135 8.17 -16.12 26.38
N MET A 136 8.01 -17.23 25.66
CA MET A 136 7.51 -18.50 26.23
C MET A 136 8.53 -19.13 27.20
N ALA A 137 9.83 -19.12 26.85
CA ALA A 137 10.89 -19.62 27.72
C ALA A 137 11.03 -18.81 29.02
N GLY A 138 10.91 -17.48 28.93
CA GLY A 138 10.92 -16.61 30.12
C GLY A 138 9.75 -16.87 31.07
N LEU A 139 8.55 -17.14 30.54
CA LEU A 139 7.34 -17.41 31.33
C LEU A 139 7.44 -18.75 32.08
N LEU A 140 8.06 -19.76 31.48
CA LEU A 140 8.31 -21.06 32.13
C LEU A 140 9.32 -20.95 33.29
N VAL A 141 10.39 -20.17 33.13
CA VAL A 141 11.39 -19.96 34.19
C VAL A 141 10.77 -19.23 35.39
N VAL A 142 9.93 -18.23 35.14
CA VAL A 142 9.23 -17.50 36.21
C VAL A 142 8.28 -18.43 36.98
N MET A 143 7.54 -19.31 36.30
CA MET A 143 6.68 -20.28 36.98
C MET A 143 7.46 -21.28 37.84
N LEU A 144 8.62 -21.74 37.38
CA LEU A 144 9.46 -22.67 38.15
C LEU A 144 10.02 -22.02 39.41
N VAL A 145 10.47 -20.76 39.32
CA VAL A 145 10.98 -20.00 40.47
C VAL A 145 9.87 -19.75 41.50
N ILE A 146 8.68 -19.36 41.04
CA ILE A 146 7.51 -19.16 41.93
C ILE A 146 7.12 -20.49 42.60
N GLY A 147 7.06 -21.59 41.84
CA GLY A 147 6.77 -22.92 42.38
C GLY A 147 7.78 -23.34 43.44
N MET A 148 9.07 -23.09 43.21
CA MET A 148 10.14 -23.44 44.15
C MET A 148 10.03 -22.63 45.45
N ILE A 149 9.76 -21.32 45.37
CA ILE A 149 9.54 -20.46 46.54
C ILE A 149 8.33 -20.94 47.37
N VAL A 150 7.24 -21.32 46.71
CA VAL A 150 6.04 -21.84 47.38
C VAL A 150 6.34 -23.15 48.10
N THR A 151 7.05 -24.10 47.46
CA THR A 151 7.41 -25.37 48.10
C THR A 151 8.29 -25.19 49.34
N ILE A 152 9.28 -24.30 49.28
CA ILE A 152 10.15 -24.00 50.43
C ILE A 152 9.34 -23.35 51.56
N SER A 153 8.42 -22.44 51.23
CA SER A 153 7.56 -21.79 52.23
C SER A 153 6.60 -22.76 52.95
N LEU A 154 6.20 -23.84 52.27
CA LEU A 154 5.36 -24.90 52.85
C LEU A 154 6.15 -25.87 53.72
N SER A 155 7.44 -26.10 53.43
CA SER A 155 8.31 -26.98 54.22
C SER A 155 8.89 -26.32 55.49
N ILE A 156 8.76 -25.00 55.64
CA ILE A 156 9.24 -24.23 56.81
C ILE A 156 8.13 -24.04 57.87
N LYS A 157 6.87 -24.37 57.54
CA LYS A 157 5.77 -24.48 58.50
C LYS A 157 5.68 -25.90 59.07
#